data_AF-A0A6D2WMN5-F1
#
_entry.id   AF-A0A6D2WMN5-F1
#
_cell.length_a   1.000
_cell.length_b   1.000
_cell.length_c   1.000
_cell.angle_alpha   90.00
_cell.angle_beta   90.00
_cell.angle_gamma   90.00
#
_symmetry.space_group_name_H-M   'P 1'
#
loop_
_entity.id
_entity.type
_entity.pdbx_description
1 polymer ?
#
loop_
_entity_poly.entity_id
_entity_poly.type
_entity_poly.pdbx_seq_one_letter_code
_entity_poly.pdbx_strand_id
1 'polypeptide(L)'
;MSLVIRNLQRVIPIRRAPLRSKIEIVRRILGVQKFDLGIICVDNKNIQHINRIYRDRNVPTDVLSFPFHEVTATHGLCHLLGFTHGTEAEWQQMFQKEKAVLDELGRRTGTRLQPLTRGLFGGS
;
A
#
# COMPACT_ATOMS: atom_id res chain seq x y z
N MET A 1 -10.00 13.76 -5.87
CA MET A 1 -9.68 12.46 -5.27
C MET A 1 -9.47 12.58 -3.76
N SER A 2 -9.46 11.48 -3.00
CA SER A 2 -9.41 11.51 -1.54
C SER A 2 -8.01 11.86 -0.99
N LEU A 3 -7.98 12.43 0.22
CA LEU A 3 -6.78 12.63 1.02
C LEU A 3 -7.09 12.12 2.42
N VAL A 4 -6.39 11.07 2.85
CA VAL A 4 -6.51 10.49 4.18
C VAL A 4 -5.25 10.79 4.96
N ILE A 5 -5.41 11.35 6.16
CA ILE A 5 -4.28 11.61 7.07
C ILE A 5 -4.59 10.94 8.40
N ARG A 6 -3.75 9.99 8.80
CA ARG A 6 -3.81 9.33 10.11
C ARG A 6 -2.52 9.57 10.87
N ASN A 7 -2.65 9.76 12.18
CA ASN A 7 -1.50 9.83 13.07
C ASN A 7 -1.64 8.72 14.10
N LEU A 8 -0.78 7.71 14.01
CA LEU A 8 -0.75 6.55 14.91
C LEU A 8 0.35 6.67 15.98
N GLN A 9 1.34 7.53 15.74
CA GLN A 9 2.34 7.85 16.75
C GLN A 9 1.84 8.89 17.77
N ARG A 10 2.47 8.89 18.95
CA ARG A 10 2.19 9.82 20.05
C ARG A 10 3.40 10.64 20.50
N VAL A 11 4.54 10.47 19.83
CA VAL A 11 5.82 11.12 20.15
C VAL A 11 5.80 12.61 19.79
N ILE A 12 5.24 12.96 18.64
CA ILE A 12 5.24 14.32 18.11
C ILE A 12 3.78 14.78 17.88
N PRO A 13 3.36 15.94 18.42
CA PRO A 13 2.03 16.47 18.17
C PRO A 13 1.88 16.91 16.71
N ILE A 14 0.87 16.38 16.02
CA ILE A 14 0.58 16.71 14.61
C ILE A 14 -0.76 17.43 14.50
N ARG A 15 -0.72 18.70 14.07
CA ARG A 15 -1.93 19.48 13.75
C ARG A 15 -2.46 19.06 12.38
N ARG A 16 -3.50 18.22 12.38
CA ARG A 16 -4.05 17.60 11.15
C ARG A 16 -4.62 18.60 10.15
N ALA A 17 -5.36 19.61 10.59
CA ALA A 17 -5.98 20.59 9.68
C ALA A 17 -4.94 21.44 8.91
N PRO A 18 -3.93 22.05 9.56
CA PRO A 18 -2.84 22.73 8.84
C PRO A 18 -2.05 21.79 7.91
N LEU A 19 -1.75 20.58 8.37
CA LEU A 19 -1.05 19.58 7.55
C LEU A 19 -1.84 19.25 6.28
N ARG A 20 -3.15 19.01 6.42
CA ARG A 20 -4.05 18.76 5.28
C ARG A 20 -4.01 19.90 4.27
N SER A 21 -4.15 21.14 4.73
CA SER A 21 -4.12 22.32 3.86
C SER A 21 -2.81 22.41 3.07
N LYS A 22 -1.66 22.21 3.73
CA LYS A 22 -0.35 22.20 3.08
C LYS A 22 -0.22 21.08 2.05
N ILE A 23 -0.67 19.87 2.35
CA ILE A 23 -0.62 18.74 1.41
C ILE A 23 -1.49 19.01 0.18
N GLU A 24 -2.68 19.58 0.34
CA GLU A 24 -3.53 19.90 -0.81
C GLU A 24 -2.90 20.97 -1.73
N ILE A 25 -2.17 21.93 -1.16
CA ILE A 25 -1.37 22.89 -1.95
C ILE A 25 -0.29 22.15 -2.74
N VAL A 26 0.47 21.25 -2.09
CA VAL A 26 1.51 20.46 -2.76
C VAL A 26 0.91 19.60 -3.88
N ARG A 27 -0.21 18.90 -3.63
CA ARG A 27 -0.92 18.13 -4.66
C ARG A 27 -1.36 19.00 -5.83
N ARG A 28 -1.75 20.25 -5.55
CA ARG A 28 -2.14 21.21 -6.59
C ARG A 28 -0.97 21.61 -7.48
N ILE A 29 0.16 21.95 -6.86
CA ILE A 29 1.39 22.34 -7.56
C ILE A 29 1.89 21.19 -8.44
N LEU A 30 1.82 19.95 -7.93
CA LEU A 30 2.26 18.76 -8.64
C LEU A 30 1.26 18.24 -9.71
N GLY A 31 0.04 18.78 -9.78
CA GLY A 31 -0.98 18.31 -10.72
C GLY A 31 -1.55 16.91 -10.42
N VAL A 32 -1.42 16.43 -9.17
CA VAL A 32 -1.80 15.06 -8.75
C VAL A 32 -3.08 15.00 -7.92
N GLN A 33 -3.91 16.05 -7.94
CA GLN A 33 -5.23 16.08 -7.29
C GLN A 33 -6.16 14.98 -7.85
N LYS A 34 -5.81 14.51 -9.05
CA LYS A 34 -6.16 13.28 -9.76
C LYS A 34 -6.17 12.01 -8.92
N PHE A 35 -5.24 11.83 -8.00
CA PHE A 35 -4.89 10.53 -7.39
C PHE A 35 -5.21 10.48 -5.91
N ASP A 36 -5.54 9.29 -5.38
CA ASP A 36 -5.81 9.12 -3.95
C ASP A 36 -4.49 9.16 -3.19
N LEU A 37 -4.46 9.84 -2.03
CA LEU A 37 -3.26 9.94 -1.20
C LEU A 37 -3.59 9.60 0.25
N GLY A 38 -2.91 8.59 0.79
CA GLY A 38 -2.88 8.26 2.20
C GLY A 38 -1.56 8.66 2.84
N ILE A 39 -1.61 9.40 3.95
CA ILE A 39 -0.43 9.68 4.79
C ILE A 39 -0.72 9.15 6.19
N ILE A 40 0.15 8.25 6.67
CA ILE A 40 0.05 7.64 7.98
C ILE A 40 1.34 7.92 8.73
N CYS A 41 1.27 8.73 9.78
CA CYS A 41 2.40 9.00 10.65
C CYS A 41 2.52 7.90 11.72
N VAL A 42 3.68 7.29 11.83
CA VAL A 42 3.99 6.17 12.74
C VAL A 42 5.29 6.46 13.50
N ASP A 43 5.58 5.67 14.54
CA ASP A 43 6.84 5.75 15.28
C ASP A 43 7.92 4.83 14.70
N ASN A 44 9.14 4.91 15.24
CA ASN A 44 10.30 4.13 14.77
C ASN A 44 10.08 2.62 14.84
N LYS A 45 9.41 2.13 15.90
CA LYS A 45 9.15 0.70 16.07
C LYS A 45 8.20 0.20 14.98
N ASN A 46 7.12 0.96 14.74
CA ASN A 46 6.13 0.63 13.73
C ASN A 46 6.70 0.75 12.31
N ILE A 47 7.46 1.80 11.97
CA ILE A 47 8.03 1.93 10.63
C ILE A 47 9.09 0.87 10.35
N GLN A 48 9.91 0.46 11.34
CA GLN A 48 10.84 -0.65 11.21
C GLN A 48 10.11 -1.97 10.94
N HIS A 49 9.01 -2.23 11.66
CA HIS A 49 8.19 -3.42 11.45
C HIS A 49 7.62 -3.47 10.02
N ILE A 50 7.06 -2.34 9.54
CA ILE A 50 6.53 -2.21 8.18
C ILE A 50 7.67 -2.37 7.15
N ASN A 51 8.84 -1.77 7.38
CA ASN A 51 9.99 -1.85 6.48
C ASN A 51 10.50 -3.30 6.34
N ARG A 52 10.50 -4.05 7.45
CA ARG A 52 10.82 -5.48 7.44
C ARG A 52 9.81 -6.27 6.59
N ILE A 53 8.51 -6.10 6.83
CA ILE A 53 7.46 -6.87 6.12
C ILE A 53 7.46 -6.57 4.62
N TYR A 54 7.54 -5.28 4.27
CA TYR A 54 7.31 -4.85 2.89
C TYR A 54 8.57 -4.57 2.11
N ARG A 55 9.76 -4.46 2.72
CA ARG A 55 11.03 -4.19 2.00
C ARG A 55 12.16 -5.13 2.40
N ASP A 56 11.91 -6.07 3.31
CA ASP A 56 12.95 -6.96 3.86
C ASP A 56 14.08 -6.24 4.59
N ARG A 57 13.84 -5.01 5.06
CA ARG A 57 14.83 -4.19 5.76
C ARG A 57 14.41 -4.04 7.21
N ASN A 58 15.12 -4.73 8.11
CA ASN A 58 14.84 -4.67 9.55
C ASN A 58 15.49 -3.45 10.24
N VAL A 59 15.35 -2.27 9.64
CA VAL A 59 15.83 -0.98 10.17
C VAL A 59 14.74 0.07 10.00
N PRO A 60 14.62 1.06 10.91
CA PRO A 60 13.73 2.19 10.70
C PRO A 60 14.17 3.00 9.46
N THR A 61 13.23 3.76 8.90
CA THR A 61 13.45 4.70 7.81
C THR A 61 12.51 5.89 8.00
N ASP A 62 12.79 7.03 7.36
CA ASP A 62 11.98 8.24 7.52
C ASP A 62 10.62 8.12 6.81
N VAL A 63 10.62 7.49 5.63
CA VAL A 63 9.42 7.36 4.77
C VAL A 63 9.36 5.99 4.12
N LEU A 64 8.16 5.43 4.07
CA LEU A 64 7.80 4.29 3.21
C LEU A 64 6.65 4.71 2.29
N SER A 65 6.83 4.51 0.99
CA SER A 65 5.83 4.78 -0.04
C SER A 65 5.26 3.48 -0.60
N PHE A 66 3.94 3.40 -0.72
CA PHE A 66 3.22 2.24 -1.24
C PHE A 66 2.34 2.67 -2.43
N PRO A 67 2.54 2.08 -3.60
CA PRO A 67 1.69 2.35 -4.75
C PRO A 67 0.35 1.61 -4.61
N PHE A 68 -0.75 2.35 -4.61
CA PHE A 68 -2.09 1.79 -4.40
C PHE A 68 -2.67 1.20 -5.70
N HIS A 69 -2.35 1.82 -6.84
CA HIS A 69 -2.94 1.49 -8.13
C HIS A 69 -2.42 0.19 -8.73
N GLU A 70 -1.15 -0.16 -8.51
CA GLU A 70 -0.53 -1.34 -9.12
C GLU A 70 -1.12 -2.65 -8.60
N VAL A 71 -1.33 -2.73 -7.28
CA VAL A 71 -1.94 -3.90 -6.64
C VAL A 71 -3.42 -4.00 -7.05
N THR A 72 -4.15 -2.89 -7.02
CA THR A 72 -5.57 -2.85 -7.38
C THR A 72 -5.79 -3.16 -8.87
N ALA A 73 -4.92 -2.65 -9.75
CA ALA A 73 -4.97 -2.94 -11.18
C ALA A 73 -4.67 -4.40 -11.45
N THR A 74 -3.67 -4.98 -10.78
CA THR A 74 -3.37 -6.42 -10.89
C THR A 74 -4.56 -7.27 -10.45
N HIS A 75 -5.19 -6.90 -9.33
CA HIS A 75 -6.39 -7.55 -8.82
C HIS A 75 -7.57 -7.46 -9.80
N GLY A 76 -7.89 -6.25 -10.27
CA GLY A 76 -8.95 -6.03 -11.25
C GLY A 76 -8.72 -6.77 -12.57
N LEU A 77 -7.47 -6.81 -13.06
CA LEU A 77 -7.11 -7.59 -14.25
C LEU A 77 -7.30 -9.09 -14.03
N CYS A 78 -7.00 -9.62 -12.84
CA CYS A 78 -7.27 -11.02 -12.52
C CYS A 78 -8.78 -11.33 -12.62
N HIS A 79 -9.65 -10.47 -12.11
CA HIS A 79 -11.10 -10.62 -12.28
C HIS A 79 -11.54 -10.57 -13.75
N LEU A 80 -10.99 -9.65 -14.54
CA LEU A 80 -11.29 -9.56 -15.98
C LEU A 80 -10.84 -10.79 -16.77
N LEU A 81 -9.79 -11.48 -16.29
CA LEU A 81 -9.31 -12.76 -16.86
C LEU A 81 -10.09 -13.98 -16.34
N GLY A 82 -11.12 -13.79 -15.52
CA GLY A 82 -11.99 -14.85 -15.00
C GLY A 82 -11.53 -15.48 -13.69
N PHE A 83 -10.50 -14.94 -13.02
CA PHE A 83 -10.13 -15.40 -11.68
C PHE A 83 -11.10 -14.84 -10.63
N THR A 84 -11.52 -15.68 -9.69
CA THR A 84 -12.40 -15.33 -8.56
C THR A 84 -11.73 -15.73 -7.25
N HIS A 85 -12.29 -15.32 -6.12
CA HIS A 85 -11.79 -15.69 -4.79
C HIS A 85 -12.95 -15.91 -3.80
N GLY A 86 -14.06 -16.47 -4.28
CA GLY A 86 -15.26 -16.74 -3.46
C GLY A 86 -15.11 -17.97 -2.55
N THR A 87 -14.31 -18.93 -3.00
CA THR A 87 -13.91 -20.13 -2.26
C THR A 87 -12.39 -20.18 -2.05
N GLU A 88 -11.92 -21.01 -1.12
CA GLU A 88 -10.47 -21.16 -0.87
C GLU A 88 -9.71 -21.64 -2.11
N ALA A 89 -10.28 -22.56 -2.89
CA ALA A 89 -9.65 -23.10 -4.10
C ALA A 89 -9.48 -22.02 -5.18
N GLU A 90 -10.54 -21.24 -5.44
CA GLU A 90 -10.49 -20.10 -6.37
C GLU A 90 -9.50 -19.03 -5.88
N TRP A 91 -9.55 -18.72 -4.58
CA TRP A 91 -8.63 -17.79 -3.94
C TRP A 91 -7.17 -18.20 -4.12
N GLN A 92 -6.83 -19.47 -3.92
CA GLN A 92 -5.46 -19.96 -4.10
C GLN A 92 -4.96 -19.70 -5.53
N GLN A 93 -5.81 -19.94 -6.54
CA GLN A 93 -5.47 -19.68 -7.95
C GLN A 93 -5.26 -18.19 -8.21
N MET A 94 -6.19 -17.35 -7.76
CA MET A 94 -6.10 -15.89 -7.94
C MET A 94 -4.90 -15.31 -7.19
N PHE A 95 -4.67 -15.73 -5.94
CA PHE A 95 -3.54 -15.30 -5.13
C PHE A 95 -2.20 -15.64 -5.77
N GLN A 96 -2.04 -16.86 -6.31
CA GLN A 96 -0.82 -17.24 -7.03
C GLN A 96 -0.58 -16.36 -8.25
N LYS A 97 -1.64 -16.05 -9.02
CA LYS A 97 -1.54 -15.19 -10.19
C LYS A 97 -1.16 -13.76 -9.83
N GLU A 98 -1.84 -13.17 -8.84
CA GLU A 98 -1.54 -11.84 -8.31
C GLU A 98 -0.11 -11.78 -7.80
N LYS A 99 0.31 -12.76 -7.01
CA LYS A 99 1.66 -12.82 -6.44
C LYS A 99 2.72 -12.85 -7.53
N ALA A 100 2.55 -13.69 -8.55
CA ALA A 100 3.52 -13.79 -9.66
C ALA A 100 3.68 -12.46 -10.41
N VAL A 101 2.58 -11.78 -10.72
CA VAL A 101 2.61 -10.48 -11.42
C VAL A 101 3.24 -9.39 -10.56
N LEU A 102 2.86 -9.33 -9.28
CA LEU A 102 3.37 -8.32 -8.35
C LEU A 102 4.85 -8.52 -8.01
N ASP A 103 5.31 -9.77 -7.90
CA ASP A 103 6.73 -10.10 -7.70
C ASP A 103 7.57 -9.65 -8.92
N GLU A 104 7.09 -9.90 -10.16
CA GLU A 104 7.75 -9.44 -11.39
C GLU A 104 7.78 -7.90 -11.48
N LEU A 105 6.64 -7.25 -11.22
CA LEU A 105 6.55 -5.79 -11.22
C LEU A 105 7.46 -5.17 -10.17
N GLY A 106 7.53 -5.78 -8.98
CA GLY A 106 8.40 -5.39 -7.90
C GLY A 106 9.88 -5.45 -8.29
N ARG A 107 10.31 -6.54 -8.95
CA ARG A 107 11.68 -6.66 -9.48
C ARG A 107 12.05 -5.54 -10.44
N ARG A 108 11.12 -5.07 -11.28
CA ARG A 108 11.38 -3.99 -12.26
C ARG A 108 11.37 -2.59 -11.66
N THR A 109 10.58 -2.37 -10.61
CA THR A 109 10.33 -1.04 -10.04
C THR A 109 11.06 -0.80 -8.72
N GLY A 110 11.73 -1.82 -8.17
CA GLY A 110 12.34 -1.75 -6.84
C GLY A 110 11.32 -1.69 -5.70
N THR A 111 10.07 -2.06 -5.98
CA THR A 111 9.00 -2.16 -4.99
C THR A 111 8.82 -3.61 -4.55
N ARG A 112 8.27 -3.83 -3.36
CA ARG A 112 7.82 -5.16 -2.93
C ARG A 112 6.35 -5.05 -2.59
N LEU A 113 5.55 -5.53 -3.53
CA LEU A 113 4.10 -5.48 -3.53
C LEU A 113 3.56 -6.82 -3.05
N GLN A 114 2.33 -6.81 -2.55
CA GLN A 114 1.67 -8.03 -2.09
C GLN A 114 0.22 -8.06 -2.56
N PRO A 115 -0.32 -9.26 -2.88
CA PRO A 115 -1.71 -9.42 -3.29
C PRO A 115 -2.69 -8.80 -2.30
N LEU A 116 -3.76 -8.17 -2.79
CA LEU A 116 -4.88 -7.69 -1.95
C LEU A 116 -5.57 -8.86 -1.23
N THR A 117 -5.57 -10.03 -1.87
CA THR A 117 -6.18 -11.24 -1.35
C THR A 117 -5.34 -11.92 -0.25
N ARG A 118 -4.18 -11.38 0.13
CA ARG A 118 -3.32 -11.98 1.15
C ARG A 118 -4.08 -12.16 2.48
N GLY A 119 -4.11 -13.41 2.97
CA GLY A 119 -4.70 -13.74 4.27
C GLY A 119 -6.23 -13.85 4.29
N LEU A 120 -6.91 -13.85 3.14
CA LEU A 120 -8.38 -14.02 3.08
C LEU A 120 -8.85 -15.38 3.63
N PHE A 121 -8.07 -16.44 3.40
CA PHE A 121 -8.38 -17.81 3.87
C PHE A 121 -7.27 -18.42 4.75
N GLY A 122 -6.20 -17.68 5.04
CA GLY A 122 -5.05 -18.15 5.82
C GLY A 122 -4.70 -17.24 6.99
N GLY A 123 -4.82 -17.76 8.21
CA GLY A 123 -4.35 -17.12 9.43
C GLY A 123 -2.86 -17.35 9.69
N SER A 124 -2.19 -16.29 10.15
CA SER A 124 -0.81 -16.19 10.67
C SER A 124 0.33 -16.21 9.65
#